data_AF-A0A9D5BFC0-F1
#
_entry.id   AF-A0A9D5BFC0-F1
#
_cell.length_a   1.000
_cell.length_b   1.000
_cell.length_c   1.000
_cell.angle_alpha   90.00
_cell.angle_beta   90.00
_cell.angle_gamma   90.00
#
_symmetry.space_group_name_H-M   'P 1'
#
loop_
_entity.id
_entity.type
_entity.pdbx_description
1 polymer ?
#
loop_
_entity_poly.entity_id
_entity_poly.type
_entity_poly.pdbx_seq_one_letter_code
_entity_poly.pdbx_strand_id
1 'polypeptide(L)'
;KRGFSTCYIWACPPSKRNDYILYCHPKDQKTPNKDKLRSWYHSMLKKATEEKIVVGLTNIYDHFFVPTEKGGSKVTLSRLPYFNGDFWCGSAMEKARTIEKESRGDYEKMLKKQVSTRALKTMGHLNPSKDAAKDILVMQKLGQDILPTKENFIVAHLQYSCMHCCEVIMSGKRWFCTECKKFQECERCHTSNEHTLKNGEVHPLCQAVVDDIPSSTKHNDTILKNGLFEDRNIFLSFCQKYQFQFDTLRRAKYSSMMILYHLSNPSPMNFGKRCSICCAHNVFQKWWKCEVCPDCIICFACYKDRGVDCHEHKLTQNEHKLAENNSTSQSDNQESNEKMMLKLENFLKNVSQFRNHESHGKKMLKLEMKLKHVFQCQAASAKPCSDTSCCQFKKLFNHAKSCTTHIKGGCEHCKKLWTILISHSMDCKDSECRIQHCSVLKKRLEYRGMRSKS
;
A
#
# COMPACT_ATOMS: atom_id res chain seq x y z
N LYS A 1 3.46 -17.36 -22.84
CA LYS A 1 3.82 -16.15 -23.62
C LYS A 1 5.20 -15.59 -23.27
N ARG A 2 5.47 -15.03 -22.08
CA ARG A 2 6.81 -14.48 -21.73
C ARG A 2 7.80 -15.51 -21.14
N GLY A 3 7.59 -16.81 -21.32
CA GLY A 3 8.46 -17.84 -20.73
C GLY A 3 8.35 -18.07 -19.21
N PHE A 4 7.45 -17.41 -18.48
CA PHE A 4 7.17 -17.76 -17.09
C PHE A 4 6.50 -19.14 -17.00
N SER A 5 7.01 -19.99 -16.11
CA SER A 5 6.59 -21.40 -15.99
C SER A 5 5.58 -21.66 -14.88
N THR A 6 5.64 -20.90 -13.78
CA THR A 6 4.83 -21.14 -12.58
C THR A 6 4.40 -19.82 -11.96
N CYS A 7 3.16 -19.78 -11.48
CA CYS A 7 2.57 -18.68 -10.72
C CYS A 7 2.24 -19.14 -9.31
N TYR A 8 2.55 -18.30 -8.32
CA TYR A 8 2.31 -18.56 -6.90
C TYR A 8 1.33 -17.53 -6.36
N ILE A 9 0.28 -18.00 -5.68
CA ILE A 9 -0.77 -17.14 -5.12
C ILE A 9 -0.95 -17.47 -3.65
N TRP A 10 -0.76 -16.48 -2.78
CA TRP A 10 -1.15 -16.55 -1.37
C TRP A 10 -2.53 -15.91 -1.18
N ALA A 11 -3.55 -16.74 -0.95
CA ALA A 11 -4.92 -16.31 -0.69
C ALA A 11 -5.07 -15.76 0.75
N CYS A 12 -4.57 -14.55 0.96
CA CYS A 12 -4.66 -13.84 2.24
C CYS A 12 -5.62 -12.65 2.11
N PRO A 13 -6.80 -12.68 2.75
CA PRO A 13 -7.64 -11.49 2.83
C PRO A 13 -7.05 -10.49 3.85
N PRO A 14 -7.27 -9.18 3.67
CA PRO A 14 -6.75 -8.19 4.60
C PRO A 14 -7.42 -8.31 5.97
N SER A 15 -6.65 -8.05 7.03
CA SER A 15 -7.18 -7.95 8.39
C SER A 15 -8.21 -6.83 8.52
N LYS A 16 -9.12 -6.93 9.49
CA LYS A 16 -10.11 -5.87 9.76
C LYS A 16 -9.39 -4.52 9.94
N ARG A 17 -9.81 -3.52 9.16
CA ARG A 17 -9.27 -2.13 9.14
C ARG A 17 -7.88 -1.97 8.50
N ASN A 18 -7.35 -2.99 7.83
CA ASN A 18 -6.15 -2.84 7.00
C ASN A 18 -6.54 -2.79 5.53
N ASP A 19 -5.96 -1.83 4.82
CA ASP A 19 -6.10 -1.69 3.38
C ASP A 19 -4.84 -2.23 2.70
N TYR A 20 -4.99 -3.02 1.62
CA TYR A 20 -3.80 -3.50 0.88
C TYR A 20 -3.19 -2.43 -0.02
N ILE A 21 -4.01 -1.67 -0.75
CA ILE A 21 -3.56 -0.68 -1.72
C ILE A 21 -4.38 0.61 -1.61
N LEU A 22 -5.70 0.50 -1.71
CA LEU A 22 -6.59 1.67 -1.73
C LEU A 22 -6.99 2.07 -0.30
N TYR A 23 -6.65 3.29 0.08
CA TYR A 23 -6.94 3.81 1.42
C TYR A 23 -8.44 4.07 1.60
N CYS A 24 -9.02 3.50 2.66
CA CYS A 24 -10.42 3.64 3.06
C CYS A 24 -11.42 3.09 2.05
N HIS A 25 -11.87 1.85 2.27
CA HIS A 25 -12.87 1.17 1.44
C HIS A 25 -14.32 1.58 1.79
N PRO A 26 -15.28 1.39 0.86
CA PRO A 26 -16.70 1.62 1.12
C PRO A 26 -17.21 0.76 2.27
N LYS A 27 -18.09 1.31 3.12
CA LYS A 27 -18.60 0.60 4.31
C LYS A 27 -19.45 -0.63 3.97
N ASP A 28 -20.09 -0.59 2.80
CA ASP A 28 -20.89 -1.65 2.22
C ASP A 28 -20.05 -2.70 1.45
N GLN A 29 -18.80 -2.38 1.12
CA GLN A 29 -17.88 -3.34 0.50
C GLN A 29 -17.46 -4.40 1.51
N LYS A 30 -17.92 -5.64 1.30
CA LYS A 30 -17.57 -6.78 2.16
C LYS A 30 -16.22 -7.37 1.75
N THR A 31 -15.27 -7.43 2.69
CA THR A 31 -14.04 -8.19 2.50
C THR A 31 -14.35 -9.69 2.50
N PRO A 32 -13.93 -10.47 1.47
CA PRO A 32 -14.12 -11.90 1.48
C PRO A 32 -13.36 -12.53 2.65
N ASN A 33 -13.95 -13.54 3.28
CA ASN A 33 -13.21 -14.40 4.20
C ASN A 33 -12.26 -15.32 3.41
N LYS A 34 -11.41 -16.07 4.11
CA LYS A 34 -10.42 -16.95 3.48
C LYS A 34 -11.06 -17.93 2.49
N ASP A 35 -12.17 -18.57 2.86
CA ASP A 35 -12.85 -19.56 2.01
C ASP A 35 -13.43 -18.96 0.73
N LYS A 36 -14.08 -17.80 0.84
CA LYS A 36 -14.61 -17.07 -0.31
C LYS A 36 -13.51 -16.60 -1.23
N LEU A 37 -12.41 -16.08 -0.68
CA LEU A 37 -11.26 -15.63 -1.48
C LEU A 37 -10.60 -16.80 -2.22
N ARG A 38 -10.39 -17.94 -1.54
CA ARG A 38 -9.89 -19.16 -2.19
C ARG A 38 -10.81 -19.62 -3.32
N SER A 39 -12.11 -19.70 -3.05
CA SER A 39 -13.11 -20.12 -4.05
C SER A 39 -13.09 -19.21 -5.29
N TRP A 40 -12.91 -17.90 -5.08
CA TRP A 40 -12.76 -16.93 -6.16
C TRP A 40 -11.50 -17.19 -7.00
N TYR A 41 -10.35 -17.43 -6.38
CA TYR A 41 -9.11 -17.79 -7.10
C TYR A 41 -9.25 -19.12 -7.86
N HIS A 42 -9.86 -20.15 -7.25
CA HIS A 42 -10.11 -21.41 -7.95
C HIS A 42 -11.06 -21.24 -9.13
N SER A 43 -12.10 -20.41 -9.02
CA SER A 43 -12.98 -20.10 -10.15
C SER A 43 -12.24 -19.40 -11.29
N MET A 44 -11.37 -18.44 -10.97
CA MET A 44 -10.52 -17.76 -11.96
C MET A 44 -9.55 -18.74 -12.64
N LEU A 45 -8.89 -19.60 -11.86
CA LEU A 45 -7.93 -20.57 -12.36
C LEU A 45 -8.59 -21.69 -13.16
N LYS A 46 -9.80 -22.11 -12.80
CA LYS A 46 -10.60 -23.06 -13.58
C LYS A 46 -10.85 -22.52 -14.99
N LYS A 47 -11.28 -21.26 -15.10
CA LYS A 47 -11.43 -20.58 -16.39
C LYS A 47 -10.10 -20.53 -17.15
N ALA A 48 -9.00 -20.22 -16.48
CA ALA A 48 -7.67 -20.22 -17.10
C ALA A 48 -7.24 -21.60 -17.60
N THR A 49 -7.66 -22.70 -16.96
CA THR A 49 -7.44 -24.06 -17.45
C THR A 49 -8.30 -24.39 -18.66
N GLU A 50 -9.57 -23.97 -18.68
CA GLU A 50 -10.46 -24.12 -19.83
C GLU A 50 -9.91 -23.37 -21.06
N GLU A 51 -9.31 -22.20 -20.85
CA GLU A 51 -8.64 -21.41 -21.88
C GLU A 51 -7.20 -21.88 -22.20
N LYS A 52 -6.77 -23.02 -21.64
CA LYS A 52 -5.43 -23.61 -21.84
C LYS A 52 -4.26 -22.69 -21.46
N ILE A 53 -4.48 -21.74 -20.54
CA ILE A 53 -3.45 -20.86 -19.98
C ILE A 53 -2.73 -21.55 -18.82
N VAL A 54 -3.49 -22.25 -17.96
CA VAL A 54 -2.98 -23.00 -16.81
C VAL A 54 -3.08 -24.48 -17.12
N VAL A 55 -1.94 -25.17 -17.10
CA VAL A 55 -1.84 -26.60 -17.45
C VAL A 55 -1.93 -27.52 -16.23
N GLY A 56 -1.75 -26.98 -15.03
CA GLY A 56 -1.84 -27.74 -13.79
C GLY A 56 -2.06 -26.86 -12.56
N LEU A 57 -2.74 -27.41 -11.57
CA LEU A 57 -3.02 -26.76 -10.29
C LEU A 57 -2.59 -27.68 -9.15
N THR A 58 -1.91 -27.10 -8.17
CA THR A 58 -1.50 -27.76 -6.92
C THR A 58 -1.39 -26.70 -5.81
N ASN A 59 -0.82 -27.07 -4.67
CA ASN A 59 -0.45 -26.15 -3.60
C ASN A 59 1.01 -26.32 -3.19
N ILE A 60 1.55 -25.35 -2.45
CA ILE A 60 2.95 -25.36 -1.99
C ILE A 60 3.27 -26.65 -1.22
N TYR A 61 2.35 -27.13 -0.37
CA TYR A 61 2.59 -28.33 0.43
C TYR A 61 2.73 -29.58 -0.45
N ASP A 62 1.74 -29.85 -1.29
CA ASP A 62 1.71 -31.04 -2.15
C ASP A 62 2.81 -30.99 -3.22
N HIS A 63 3.28 -29.79 -3.60
CA HIS A 63 4.36 -29.63 -4.59
C HIS A 63 5.77 -29.79 -4.01
N PHE A 64 6.03 -29.27 -2.81
CA PHE A 64 7.39 -29.20 -2.25
C PHE A 64 7.64 -30.10 -1.04
N PHE A 65 6.60 -30.52 -0.32
CA PHE A 65 6.72 -31.28 0.93
C PHE A 65 6.32 -32.74 0.79
N VAL A 66 5.54 -33.09 -0.24
CA VAL A 66 5.19 -34.47 -0.57
C VAL A 66 6.22 -35.03 -1.55
N PRO A 67 6.95 -36.11 -1.20
CA PRO A 67 7.89 -36.74 -2.12
C PRO A 67 7.17 -37.34 -3.34
N THR A 68 7.66 -37.07 -4.54
CA THR A 68 7.14 -37.69 -5.76
C THR A 68 7.61 -39.14 -5.82
N GLU A 69 6.70 -40.12 -5.96
CA GLU A 69 6.99 -41.57 -5.91
C GLU A 69 8.13 -42.04 -6.85
N LYS A 70 8.44 -41.28 -7.92
CA LYS A 70 9.44 -41.64 -8.94
C LYS A 70 10.60 -40.66 -9.07
N GLY A 71 10.54 -39.51 -8.39
CA GLY A 71 11.57 -38.47 -8.48
C GLY A 71 12.31 -38.38 -7.15
N GLY A 72 13.57 -38.82 -7.11
CA GLY A 72 14.47 -38.70 -5.94
C GLY A 72 14.84 -37.25 -5.58
N SER A 73 14.00 -36.27 -5.90
CA SER A 73 14.21 -34.87 -5.60
C SER A 73 14.09 -34.65 -4.09
N LYS A 74 15.24 -34.52 -3.43
CA LYS A 74 15.35 -34.23 -1.99
C LYS A 74 14.46 -33.06 -1.60
N VAL A 75 13.72 -33.20 -0.50
CA VAL A 75 12.98 -32.09 0.10
C VAL A 75 14.00 -31.18 0.80
N THR A 76 14.26 -30.00 0.22
CA THR A 76 15.25 -29.03 0.73
C THR A 76 14.69 -27.62 0.69
N LEU A 77 15.18 -26.76 1.61
CA LEU A 77 14.80 -25.35 1.67
C LEU A 77 15.15 -24.60 0.37
N SER A 78 16.27 -24.95 -0.26
CA SER A 78 16.75 -24.33 -1.50
C SER A 78 15.80 -24.48 -2.70
N ARG A 79 14.85 -25.43 -2.64
CA ARG A 79 13.84 -25.63 -3.68
C ARG A 79 12.60 -24.75 -3.50
N LEU A 80 12.37 -24.22 -2.30
CA LEU A 80 11.24 -23.33 -2.06
C LEU A 80 11.51 -21.97 -2.72
N PRO A 81 10.54 -21.41 -3.46
CA PRO A 81 10.70 -20.10 -4.05
C PRO A 81 10.82 -19.05 -2.94
N TYR A 82 11.73 -18.10 -3.12
CA TYR A 82 11.90 -16.97 -2.20
C TYR A 82 11.19 -15.74 -2.74
N PHE A 83 10.13 -15.31 -2.06
CA PHE A 83 9.41 -14.07 -2.38
C PHE A 83 9.42 -13.13 -1.16
N ASN A 84 9.76 -11.87 -1.41
CA ASN A 84 9.77 -10.87 -0.35
C ASN A 84 8.36 -10.64 0.19
N GLY A 85 8.22 -10.66 1.52
CA GLY A 85 6.94 -10.46 2.21
C GLY A 85 5.99 -11.66 2.20
N ASP A 86 6.43 -12.82 1.71
CA ASP A 86 5.63 -14.05 1.72
C ASP A 86 5.66 -14.75 3.09
N PHE A 87 4.65 -15.59 3.34
CA PHE A 87 4.44 -16.30 4.59
C PHE A 87 5.60 -17.27 4.90
N TRP A 88 5.94 -18.15 3.96
CA TRP A 88 6.87 -19.25 4.25
C TRP A 88 8.32 -18.79 4.38
N CYS A 89 8.73 -17.70 3.71
CA CYS A 89 10.07 -17.13 3.90
C CYS A 89 10.27 -16.64 5.33
N GLY A 90 9.29 -15.88 5.86
CA GLY A 90 9.30 -15.42 7.25
C GLY A 90 9.26 -16.58 8.25
N SER A 91 8.35 -17.53 8.04
CA SER A 91 8.22 -18.71 8.90
C SER A 91 9.48 -19.59 8.89
N ALA A 92 10.05 -19.88 7.72
CA ALA A 92 11.28 -20.66 7.59
C ALA A 92 12.45 -20.04 8.38
N MET A 93 12.62 -18.72 8.28
CA MET A 93 13.64 -18.00 9.04
C MET A 93 13.42 -18.10 10.56
N GLU A 94 12.17 -17.96 11.02
CA GLU A 94 11.82 -18.12 12.43
C GLU A 94 12.12 -19.54 12.92
N LYS A 95 11.70 -20.57 12.17
CA LYS A 95 11.98 -21.97 12.52
C LYS A 95 13.47 -22.26 12.55
N ALA A 96 14.24 -21.75 11.58
CA ALA A 96 15.68 -21.91 11.55
C ALA A 96 16.36 -21.33 12.80
N ARG A 97 15.94 -20.15 13.27
CA ARG A 97 16.44 -19.55 14.53
C ARG A 97 16.05 -20.35 15.76
N THR A 98 14.81 -20.85 15.81
CA THR A 98 14.34 -21.68 16.91
C THR A 98 15.12 -23.00 16.99
N ILE A 99 15.32 -23.66 15.85
CA ILE A 99 16.12 -24.90 15.76
C ILE A 99 17.56 -24.63 16.19
N GLU A 100 18.17 -23.52 15.78
CA GLU A 100 19.51 -23.10 16.22
C GLU A 100 19.62 -23.06 17.75
N LYS A 101 18.64 -22.42 18.39
CA LYS A 101 18.60 -22.23 19.84
C LYS A 101 18.36 -23.55 20.59
N GLU A 102 17.45 -24.39 20.08
CA GLU A 102 17.09 -25.68 20.68
C GLU A 102 18.21 -26.72 20.54
N SER A 103 18.88 -26.78 19.39
CA SER A 103 19.91 -27.78 19.10
C SER A 103 21.27 -27.43 19.68
N ARG A 104 21.52 -26.16 20.04
CA ARG A 104 22.85 -25.63 20.39
C ARG A 104 23.91 -25.96 19.34
N GLY A 105 23.50 -26.07 18.07
CA GLY A 105 24.38 -26.42 16.95
C GLY A 105 24.55 -27.93 16.70
N ASP A 106 23.91 -28.82 17.46
CA ASP A 106 23.90 -30.27 17.23
C ASP A 106 22.58 -30.73 16.57
N TYR A 107 22.43 -30.42 15.28
CA TYR A 107 21.20 -30.72 14.53
C TYR A 107 21.04 -32.22 14.25
N GLU A 108 22.13 -32.97 14.11
CA GLU A 108 22.10 -34.40 13.81
C GLU A 108 21.47 -35.20 14.96
N LYS A 109 21.85 -34.88 16.21
CA LYS A 109 21.26 -35.48 17.40
C LYS A 109 19.78 -35.14 17.52
N MET A 110 19.42 -33.88 17.27
CA MET A 110 18.02 -33.43 17.29
C MET A 110 17.19 -34.14 16.22
N LEU A 111 17.74 -34.28 15.00
CA LEU A 111 17.09 -34.98 13.90
C LEU A 111 16.85 -36.46 14.21
N LYS A 112 17.87 -37.18 14.73
CA LYS A 112 17.74 -38.59 15.14
C LYS A 112 16.67 -38.79 16.23
N LYS A 113 16.44 -37.78 17.07
CA LYS A 113 15.40 -37.82 18.12
C LYS A 113 14.00 -37.54 17.58
N GLN A 114 13.87 -36.68 16.57
CA GLN A 114 12.55 -36.20 16.08
C GLN A 114 12.08 -36.90 14.79
N VAL A 115 12.97 -37.51 14.03
CA VAL A 115 12.69 -38.07 12.71
C VAL A 115 13.19 -39.50 12.62
N SER A 116 12.30 -40.42 12.26
CA SER A 116 12.66 -41.82 12.06
C SER A 116 13.50 -42.00 10.79
N THR A 117 14.38 -43.00 10.78
CA THR A 117 15.18 -43.39 9.61
C THR A 117 14.31 -43.70 8.38
N ARG A 118 13.09 -44.23 8.59
CA ARG A 118 12.11 -44.48 7.51
C ARG A 118 11.59 -43.18 6.90
N ALA A 119 11.30 -42.18 7.72
CA ALA A 119 10.89 -40.85 7.23
C ALA A 119 12.02 -40.16 6.45
N LEU A 120 13.27 -40.25 6.93
CA LEU A 120 14.45 -39.71 6.23
C LEU A 120 14.61 -40.32 4.82
N LYS A 121 14.50 -41.65 4.71
CA LYS A 121 14.53 -42.35 3.41
C LYS A 121 13.41 -41.89 2.48
N THR A 122 12.21 -41.70 3.02
CA THR A 122 11.05 -41.23 2.24
C THR A 122 11.26 -39.81 1.71
N MET A 123 11.98 -38.96 2.44
CA MET A 123 12.35 -37.60 2.01
C MET A 123 13.58 -37.55 1.06
N GLY A 124 14.16 -38.70 0.70
CA GLY A 124 15.33 -38.80 -0.18
C GLY A 124 16.68 -38.52 0.51
N HIS A 125 16.72 -38.54 1.84
CA HIS A 125 17.93 -38.26 2.62
C HIS A 125 18.52 -39.54 3.21
N LEU A 126 19.73 -39.90 2.75
CA LEU A 126 20.56 -40.98 3.29
C LEU A 126 21.76 -40.33 3.99
N ASN A 127 21.86 -40.46 5.32
CA ASN A 127 22.92 -39.88 6.17
C ASN A 127 23.17 -38.38 5.92
N PRO A 128 22.26 -37.49 6.38
CA PRO A 128 22.38 -36.06 6.14
C PRO A 128 23.61 -35.49 6.88
N SER A 129 24.32 -34.57 6.21
CA SER A 129 25.33 -33.71 6.85
C SER A 129 24.70 -32.81 7.91
N LYS A 130 25.52 -32.15 8.73
CA LYS A 130 25.07 -31.16 9.71
C LYS A 130 24.12 -30.10 9.11
N ASP A 131 24.46 -29.50 7.98
CA ASP A 131 23.62 -28.49 7.33
C ASP A 131 22.36 -29.10 6.72
N ALA A 132 22.46 -30.28 6.11
CA ALA A 132 21.29 -31.00 5.61
C ALA A 132 20.34 -31.40 6.75
N ALA A 133 20.85 -31.73 7.93
CA ALA A 133 20.05 -32.05 9.10
C ALA A 133 19.26 -30.82 9.59
N LYS A 134 19.88 -29.63 9.57
CA LYS A 134 19.20 -28.36 9.86
C LYS A 134 18.09 -28.09 8.85
N ASP A 135 18.37 -28.22 7.56
CA ASP A 135 17.39 -28.02 6.49
C ASP A 135 16.19 -28.95 6.62
N ILE A 136 16.42 -30.24 6.91
CA ILE A 136 15.35 -31.23 7.11
C ILE A 136 14.46 -30.85 8.30
N LEU A 137 15.06 -30.45 9.43
CA LEU A 137 14.30 -30.01 10.62
C LEU A 137 13.45 -28.77 10.31
N VAL A 138 13.99 -27.81 9.57
CA VAL A 138 13.24 -26.60 9.16
C VAL A 138 12.11 -26.98 8.22
N MET A 139 12.37 -27.79 7.19
CA MET A 139 11.34 -28.25 6.25
C MET A 139 10.23 -29.03 6.94
N GLN A 140 10.56 -29.87 7.93
CA GLN A 140 9.56 -30.61 8.71
C GLN A 140 8.67 -29.66 9.51
N LYS A 141 9.26 -28.75 10.30
CA LYS A 141 8.48 -27.78 11.10
C LYS A 141 7.67 -26.83 10.20
N LEU A 142 8.24 -26.37 9.09
CA LEU A 142 7.57 -25.51 8.13
C LEU A 142 6.40 -26.23 7.45
N GLY A 143 6.59 -27.49 7.06
CA GLY A 143 5.53 -28.31 6.48
C GLY A 143 4.37 -28.51 7.45
N GLN A 144 4.65 -28.72 8.74
CA GLN A 144 3.62 -28.82 9.78
C GLN A 144 2.80 -27.53 9.94
N ASP A 145 3.43 -26.36 9.79
CA ASP A 145 2.74 -25.06 9.84
C ASP A 145 1.88 -24.81 8.60
N ILE A 146 2.37 -25.21 7.42
CA ILE A 146 1.69 -24.98 6.14
C ILE A 146 0.51 -25.94 5.97
N LEU A 147 0.66 -27.22 6.36
CA LEU A 147 -0.32 -28.29 6.11
C LEU A 147 -1.78 -27.92 6.48
N PRO A 148 -2.08 -27.36 7.68
CA PRO A 148 -3.45 -26.99 8.05
C PRO A 148 -4.07 -25.93 7.16
N THR A 149 -3.23 -25.15 6.47
CA THR A 149 -3.64 -24.03 5.63
C THR A 149 -3.16 -24.15 4.18
N LYS A 150 -2.82 -25.37 3.73
CA LYS A 150 -2.17 -25.61 2.44
C LYS A 150 -2.94 -25.05 1.25
N GLU A 151 -4.27 -25.09 1.31
CA GLU A 151 -5.17 -24.57 0.27
C GLU A 151 -5.13 -23.03 0.14
N ASN A 152 -4.48 -22.31 1.07
CA ASN A 152 -4.25 -20.87 0.92
C ASN A 152 -3.06 -20.55 0.00
N PHE A 153 -2.22 -21.54 -0.32
CA PHE A 153 -0.96 -21.35 -1.06
C PHE A 153 -1.04 -22.08 -2.40
N ILE A 154 -1.64 -21.43 -3.38
CA ILE A 154 -1.96 -22.02 -4.68
C ILE A 154 -0.75 -21.92 -5.60
N VAL A 155 -0.43 -23.02 -6.29
CA VAL A 155 0.60 -23.09 -7.32
C VAL A 155 -0.08 -23.42 -8.64
N ALA A 156 0.02 -22.51 -9.60
CA ALA A 156 -0.50 -22.68 -10.94
C ALA A 156 0.65 -22.88 -11.92
N HIS A 157 0.67 -24.03 -12.57
CA HIS A 157 1.65 -24.34 -13.61
C HIS A 157 1.17 -23.75 -14.94
N LEU A 158 2.00 -22.90 -15.51
CA LEU A 158 1.80 -22.29 -16.83
C LEU A 158 2.45 -23.13 -17.93
N GLN A 159 3.40 -24.00 -17.56
CA GLN A 159 4.10 -24.91 -18.44
C GLN A 159 4.17 -26.31 -17.84
N TYR A 160 4.29 -27.33 -18.70
CA TYR A 160 4.40 -28.72 -18.26
C TYR A 160 5.79 -29.01 -17.70
N SER A 161 5.87 -29.83 -16.65
CA SER A 161 7.13 -30.33 -16.10
C SER A 161 7.27 -31.82 -16.36
N CYS A 162 8.48 -32.25 -16.67
CA CYS A 162 8.80 -33.67 -16.81
C CYS A 162 8.68 -34.38 -15.46
N MET A 163 8.01 -35.52 -15.41
CA MET A 163 7.79 -36.27 -14.18
C MET A 163 9.06 -36.97 -13.63
N HIS A 164 10.08 -37.17 -14.47
CA HIS A 164 11.31 -37.86 -14.10
C HIS A 164 12.40 -36.88 -13.64
N CYS A 165 12.73 -35.89 -14.47
CA CYS A 165 13.74 -34.90 -14.11
C CYS A 165 13.18 -33.70 -13.34
N CYS A 166 11.85 -33.58 -13.19
CA CYS A 166 11.16 -32.47 -12.52
C CYS A 166 11.38 -31.09 -13.16
N GLU A 167 12.07 -31.02 -14.30
CA GLU A 167 12.35 -29.79 -15.03
C GLU A 167 11.17 -29.39 -15.92
N VAL A 168 11.00 -28.08 -16.10
CA VAL A 168 9.98 -27.53 -16.99
C VAL A 168 10.36 -27.81 -18.45
N ILE A 169 9.41 -28.29 -19.23
CA ILE A 169 9.56 -28.58 -20.65
C ILE A 169 9.35 -27.27 -21.42
N MET A 170 10.45 -26.55 -21.64
CA MET A 170 10.43 -25.23 -22.29
C MET A 170 10.64 -25.30 -23.81
N SER A 171 11.22 -26.39 -24.32
CA SER A 171 11.46 -26.58 -25.75
C SER A 171 11.66 -28.06 -26.10
N GLY A 172 11.54 -28.40 -27.38
CA GLY A 172 11.77 -29.75 -27.91
C GLY A 172 10.51 -30.59 -27.95
N LYS A 173 10.63 -31.90 -27.77
CA LYS A 173 9.48 -32.81 -27.77
C LYS A 173 8.97 -33.12 -26.36
N ARG A 174 7.63 -33.19 -26.24
CA ARG A 174 6.90 -33.57 -25.04
C ARG A 174 6.07 -34.82 -25.32
N TRP A 175 6.18 -35.82 -24.46
CA TRP A 175 5.31 -36.99 -24.46
C TRP A 175 4.34 -36.93 -23.29
N PHE A 176 3.08 -37.24 -23.54
CA PHE A 176 2.04 -37.15 -22.53
C PHE A 176 0.95 -38.19 -22.73
N CYS A 177 0.35 -38.62 -21.63
CA CYS A 177 -0.82 -39.50 -21.66
C CYS A 177 -2.11 -38.65 -21.65
N THR A 178 -3.04 -38.95 -22.55
CA THR A 178 -4.35 -38.25 -22.64
C THR A 178 -5.26 -38.61 -21.47
N GLU A 179 -5.11 -39.82 -20.94
CA GLU A 179 -5.88 -40.34 -19.80
C GLU A 179 -5.22 -39.96 -18.47
N CYS A 180 -3.92 -40.22 -18.35
CA CYS A 180 -3.13 -39.90 -17.19
C CYS A 180 -2.54 -38.50 -17.33
N LYS A 181 -3.35 -37.44 -17.17
CA LYS A 181 -2.95 -36.02 -17.35
C LYS A 181 -1.64 -35.61 -16.66
N LYS A 182 -1.26 -36.30 -15.57
CA LYS A 182 -0.01 -36.07 -14.81
C LYS A 182 1.25 -36.64 -15.47
N PHE A 183 1.10 -37.58 -16.41
CA PHE A 183 2.22 -38.22 -17.09
C PHE A 183 2.72 -37.29 -18.20
N GLN A 184 3.90 -36.72 -17.98
CA GLN A 184 4.55 -35.76 -18.88
C GLN A 184 6.04 -36.08 -18.90
N GLU A 185 6.60 -36.32 -20.08
CA GLU A 185 8.03 -36.60 -20.27
C GLU A 185 8.65 -35.61 -21.25
N CYS A 186 9.88 -35.18 -20.95
CA CYS A 186 10.69 -34.43 -21.89
C CYS A 186 11.50 -35.38 -22.78
N GLU A 187 11.98 -34.86 -23.90
CA GLU A 187 12.83 -35.59 -24.86
C GLU A 187 14.05 -36.27 -24.25
N ARG A 188 14.62 -35.73 -23.18
CA ARG A 188 15.78 -36.31 -22.49
C ARG A 188 15.45 -37.51 -21.61
N CYS A 189 14.21 -37.59 -21.11
CA CYS A 189 13.78 -38.64 -20.18
C CYS A 189 12.88 -39.68 -20.83
N HIS A 190 12.44 -39.44 -22.06
CA HIS A 190 11.58 -40.34 -22.78
C HIS A 190 12.31 -41.64 -23.12
N THR A 191 11.68 -42.78 -22.82
CA THR A 191 12.27 -44.11 -23.03
C THR A 191 11.32 -45.10 -23.72
N SER A 192 10.01 -44.89 -23.60
CA SER A 192 8.98 -45.77 -24.16
C SER A 192 7.77 -44.96 -24.60
N ASN A 193 7.12 -45.36 -25.70
CA ASN A 193 5.89 -44.74 -26.21
C ASN A 193 4.64 -45.16 -25.43
N GLU A 194 4.79 -45.89 -24.32
CA GLU A 194 3.69 -46.34 -23.47
C GLU A 194 4.14 -46.41 -22.01
N HIS A 195 3.17 -46.31 -21.10
CA HIS A 195 3.40 -46.51 -19.67
C HIS A 195 2.40 -47.49 -19.06
N THR A 196 2.87 -48.30 -18.11
CA THR A 196 2.02 -49.23 -17.35
C THR A 196 1.59 -48.60 -16.01
N LEU A 197 0.31 -48.66 -15.71
CA LEU A 197 -0.26 -48.29 -14.42
C LEU A 197 -0.09 -49.40 -13.38
N LYS A 198 -0.29 -49.08 -12.09
CA LYS A 198 -0.15 -50.06 -10.98
C LYS A 198 -1.16 -51.22 -11.08
N ASN A 199 -2.26 -51.04 -11.81
CA ASN A 199 -3.27 -52.07 -12.09
C ASN A 199 -2.93 -52.94 -13.32
N GLY A 200 -1.81 -52.68 -14.01
CA GLY A 200 -1.37 -53.42 -15.20
C GLY A 200 -1.86 -52.85 -16.53
N GLU A 201 -2.71 -51.81 -16.53
CA GLU A 201 -3.17 -51.16 -17.76
C GLU A 201 -2.01 -50.42 -18.45
N VAL A 202 -1.91 -50.57 -19.78
CA VAL A 202 -0.88 -49.94 -20.60
C VAL A 202 -1.50 -48.81 -21.40
N HIS A 203 -0.96 -47.61 -21.24
CA HIS A 203 -1.47 -46.39 -21.85
C HIS A 203 -0.45 -45.86 -22.87
N PRO A 204 -0.85 -45.59 -24.12
CA PRO A 204 0.03 -45.00 -25.12
C PRO A 204 0.30 -43.52 -24.83
N LEU A 205 1.48 -43.05 -25.20
CA LEU A 205 1.89 -41.65 -25.10
C LEU A 205 1.71 -40.92 -26.43
N CYS A 206 1.10 -39.74 -26.36
CA CYS A 206 1.04 -38.80 -27.46
C CYS A 206 2.26 -37.88 -27.44
N GLN A 207 2.76 -37.52 -28.61
CA GLN A 207 3.86 -36.56 -28.76
C GLN A 207 3.32 -35.18 -29.17
N ALA A 208 3.89 -34.12 -28.61
CA ALA A 208 3.70 -32.73 -29.05
C ALA A 208 5.06 -32.02 -29.12
N VAL A 209 5.20 -31.12 -30.09
CA VAL A 209 6.35 -30.20 -30.16
C VAL A 209 6.06 -29.01 -29.24
N VAL A 210 7.09 -28.55 -28.54
CA VAL A 210 7.09 -27.36 -27.69
C VAL A 210 8.12 -26.40 -28.26
N ASP A 211 7.67 -25.39 -28.99
CA ASP A 211 8.50 -24.37 -29.64
C ASP A 211 7.96 -22.95 -29.48
N ASP A 212 6.76 -22.80 -28.92
CA ASP A 212 6.05 -21.54 -28.73
C ASP A 212 6.42 -20.80 -27.42
N ILE A 213 7.32 -21.39 -26.62
CA ILE A 213 7.75 -20.84 -25.34
C ILE A 213 9.12 -20.16 -25.50
N PRO A 214 9.22 -18.84 -25.26
CA PRO A 214 10.50 -18.17 -25.27
C PRO A 214 11.46 -18.70 -24.19
N SER A 215 12.72 -18.89 -24.56
CA SER A 215 13.80 -19.27 -23.65
C SER A 215 14.21 -18.14 -22.69
N SER A 216 13.79 -16.90 -22.97
CA SER A 216 14.06 -15.73 -22.14
C SER A 216 12.77 -15.06 -21.68
N THR A 217 12.76 -14.62 -20.42
CA THR A 217 11.67 -13.82 -19.84
C THR A 217 11.85 -12.31 -20.04
N LYS A 218 12.91 -11.89 -20.75
CA LYS A 218 13.17 -10.48 -21.04
C LYS A 218 11.96 -9.86 -21.74
N HIS A 219 11.57 -8.68 -21.27
CA HIS A 219 10.54 -7.87 -21.91
C HIS A 219 11.13 -6.52 -22.34
N ASN A 220 10.50 -5.92 -23.35
CA ASN A 220 10.89 -4.61 -23.87
C ASN A 220 10.06 -3.47 -23.23
N ASP A 221 9.19 -3.77 -22.26
CA ASP A 221 8.46 -2.73 -21.52
C ASP A 221 9.46 -1.79 -20.82
N THR A 222 9.26 -0.49 -20.97
CA THR A 222 10.10 0.53 -20.33
C THR A 222 9.99 0.45 -18.82
N ILE A 223 11.12 0.48 -18.11
CA ILE A 223 11.11 0.53 -16.64
C ILE A 223 10.57 1.89 -16.20
N LEU A 224 9.34 1.88 -15.68
CA LEU A 224 8.71 3.05 -15.08
C LEU A 224 9.26 3.27 -13.67
N LYS A 225 10.27 4.12 -13.54
CA LYS A 225 10.78 4.54 -12.23
C LYS A 225 9.84 5.56 -11.60
N ASN A 226 9.08 5.13 -10.60
CA ASN A 226 8.22 6.02 -9.82
C ASN A 226 8.27 5.65 -8.33
N GLY A 227 8.86 6.53 -7.51
CA GLY A 227 8.95 6.30 -6.07
C GLY A 227 7.59 6.20 -5.36
N LEU A 228 6.51 6.71 -5.95
CA LEU A 228 5.16 6.61 -5.38
C LEU A 228 4.60 5.18 -5.45
N PHE A 229 4.92 4.42 -6.50
CA PHE A 229 4.37 3.08 -6.76
C PHE A 229 5.39 1.96 -6.54
N GLU A 230 6.53 2.27 -5.93
CA GLU A 230 7.58 1.29 -5.65
C GLU A 230 7.11 0.22 -4.65
N ASP A 231 6.39 0.62 -3.61
CA ASP A 231 5.79 -0.30 -2.64
C ASP A 231 4.42 0.20 -2.17
N ARG A 232 3.55 -0.75 -1.80
CA ARG A 232 2.20 -0.47 -1.32
C ARG A 232 2.17 0.48 -0.13
N ASN A 233 3.17 0.42 0.76
CA ASN A 233 3.21 1.25 1.97
C ASN A 233 3.47 2.71 1.62
N ILE A 234 4.29 2.97 0.60
CA ILE A 234 4.57 4.33 0.11
C ILE A 234 3.28 4.91 -0.48
N PHE A 235 2.60 4.14 -1.33
CA PHE A 235 1.34 4.55 -1.93
C PHE A 235 0.22 4.77 -0.90
N LEU A 236 0.09 3.88 0.09
CA LEU A 236 -0.87 4.03 1.19
C LEU A 236 -0.56 5.26 2.05
N SER A 237 0.70 5.48 2.42
CA SER A 237 1.13 6.65 3.20
C SER A 237 0.86 7.94 2.45
N PHE A 238 1.05 7.94 1.13
CA PHE A 238 0.68 9.04 0.26
C PHE A 238 -0.83 9.30 0.28
N CYS A 239 -1.65 8.27 0.08
CA CYS A 239 -3.11 8.41 0.13
C CYS A 239 -3.61 8.89 1.50
N GLN A 240 -3.04 8.40 2.59
CA GLN A 240 -3.34 8.82 3.95
C GLN A 240 -2.94 10.28 4.19
N LYS A 241 -1.76 10.70 3.73
CA LYS A 241 -1.28 12.08 3.88
C LYS A 241 -2.21 13.09 3.20
N TYR A 242 -2.71 12.76 2.01
CA TYR A 242 -3.57 13.65 1.22
C TYR A 242 -5.07 13.35 1.34
N GLN A 243 -5.46 12.39 2.18
CA GLN A 243 -6.85 11.98 2.40
C GLN A 243 -7.55 11.54 1.10
N PHE A 244 -6.82 10.81 0.27
CA PHE A 244 -7.32 10.15 -0.93
C PHE A 244 -8.03 8.86 -0.54
N GLN A 245 -9.32 9.00 -0.26
CA GLN A 245 -10.20 7.92 0.19
C GLN A 245 -10.94 7.29 -1.00
N PHE A 246 -11.30 6.02 -0.86
CA PHE A 246 -12.02 5.23 -1.86
C PHE A 246 -13.37 4.70 -1.35
N ASP A 247 -13.92 5.33 -0.31
CA ASP A 247 -15.10 4.90 0.45
C ASP A 247 -16.43 5.28 -0.19
N THR A 248 -16.42 6.18 -1.17
CA THR A 248 -17.59 6.56 -1.98
C THR A 248 -17.16 6.78 -3.42
N LEU A 249 -18.08 6.62 -4.38
CA LEU A 249 -17.79 6.84 -5.80
C LEU A 249 -17.20 8.25 -6.07
N ARG A 250 -17.74 9.29 -5.43
CA ARG A 250 -17.23 10.67 -5.59
C ARG A 250 -15.79 10.80 -5.08
N ARG A 251 -15.47 10.22 -3.93
CA ARG A 251 -14.12 10.26 -3.35
C ARG A 251 -13.15 9.41 -4.17
N ALA A 252 -13.55 8.22 -4.60
CA ALA A 252 -12.76 7.37 -5.48
C ALA A 252 -12.41 8.07 -6.81
N LYS A 253 -13.37 8.75 -7.46
CA LYS A 253 -13.11 9.55 -8.68
C LYS A 253 -12.11 10.68 -8.42
N TYR A 254 -12.29 11.44 -7.36
CA TYR A 254 -11.38 12.52 -6.98
C TYR A 254 -9.96 11.99 -6.68
N SER A 255 -9.85 10.96 -5.85
CA SER A 255 -8.58 10.32 -5.50
C SER A 255 -7.86 9.80 -6.74
N SER A 256 -8.56 9.10 -7.63
CA SER A 256 -8.00 8.57 -8.89
C SER A 256 -7.50 9.69 -9.80
N MET A 257 -8.28 10.76 -9.95
CA MET A 257 -7.89 11.94 -10.73
C MET A 257 -6.61 12.59 -10.17
N MET A 258 -6.52 12.76 -8.84
CA MET A 258 -5.33 13.32 -8.21
C MET A 258 -4.11 12.40 -8.35
N ILE A 259 -4.29 11.09 -8.22
CA ILE A 259 -3.20 10.12 -8.44
C ILE A 259 -2.69 10.19 -9.88
N LEU A 260 -3.58 10.27 -10.88
CA LEU A 260 -3.21 10.44 -12.29
C LEU A 260 -2.48 11.77 -12.55
N TYR A 261 -2.91 12.85 -11.89
CA TYR A 261 -2.21 14.13 -11.94
C TYR A 261 -0.77 14.01 -11.40
N HIS A 262 -0.58 13.34 -10.27
CA HIS A 262 0.75 13.12 -9.68
C HIS A 262 1.62 12.16 -10.50
N LEU A 263 1.01 11.20 -11.21
CA LEU A 263 1.70 10.34 -12.18
C LEU A 263 2.23 11.13 -13.38
N SER A 264 1.44 12.07 -13.90
CA SER A 264 1.76 12.84 -15.10
C SER A 264 2.71 14.02 -14.83
N ASN A 265 2.89 14.40 -13.57
CA ASN A 265 3.76 15.50 -13.14
C ASN A 265 4.81 15.01 -12.12
N PRO A 266 5.78 14.16 -12.54
CA PRO A 266 6.77 13.53 -11.66
C PRO A 266 7.87 14.49 -11.16
N SER A 267 7.70 15.81 -11.30
CA SER A 267 8.52 16.81 -10.60
C SER A 267 8.73 16.33 -9.17
N PRO A 268 9.96 16.42 -8.62
CA PRO A 268 10.25 15.96 -7.27
C PRO A 268 9.14 16.50 -6.39
N MET A 269 8.38 15.58 -5.80
CA MET A 269 7.21 15.87 -5.00
C MET A 269 7.55 17.09 -4.15
N ASN A 270 7.06 18.27 -4.54
CA ASN A 270 7.30 19.51 -3.82
C ASN A 270 6.42 19.43 -2.58
N PHE A 271 6.85 18.59 -1.65
CA PHE A 271 6.17 18.05 -0.49
C PHE A 271 5.73 19.08 0.55
N GLY A 272 5.78 20.38 0.25
CA GLY A 272 5.56 21.41 1.28
C GLY A 272 5.27 22.82 0.79
N LYS A 273 5.12 23.09 -0.50
CA LYS A 273 4.92 24.46 -0.96
C LYS A 273 3.44 24.84 -0.93
N ARG A 274 2.97 25.17 0.28
CA ARG A 274 1.66 25.75 0.53
C ARG A 274 1.65 27.21 0.11
N CYS A 275 0.54 27.67 -0.43
CA CYS A 275 0.35 29.09 -0.68
C CYS A 275 0.39 29.84 0.65
N SER A 276 1.24 30.85 0.78
CA SER A 276 1.42 31.64 2.00
C SER A 276 0.18 32.44 2.38
N ILE A 277 -0.77 32.61 1.46
CA ILE A 277 -2.03 33.33 1.66
C ILE A 277 -3.16 32.38 2.05
N CYS A 278 -3.50 31.41 1.19
CA CYS A 278 -4.65 30.52 1.42
C CYS A 278 -4.29 29.21 2.13
N CYS A 279 -3.00 28.95 2.37
CA CYS A 279 -2.46 27.70 2.92
C CYS A 279 -2.82 26.42 2.14
N ALA A 280 -3.46 26.54 0.98
CA ALA A 280 -3.72 25.42 0.08
C ALA A 280 -2.42 24.91 -0.52
N HIS A 281 -2.35 23.61 -0.80
CA HIS A 281 -1.25 23.08 -1.60
C HIS A 281 -1.35 23.68 -2.99
N ASN A 282 -0.23 24.17 -3.52
CA ASN A 282 -0.23 24.78 -4.83
C ASN A 282 -0.31 23.66 -5.89
N VAL A 283 -1.52 23.34 -6.34
CA VAL A 283 -1.79 22.28 -7.35
C VAL A 283 -1.69 22.84 -8.78
N PHE A 284 -1.39 24.12 -8.95
CA PHE A 284 -1.50 24.81 -10.24
C PHE A 284 -0.15 24.98 -10.93
N GLN A 285 -0.17 24.95 -12.27
CA GLN A 285 1.00 25.03 -13.16
C GLN A 285 1.79 26.35 -13.06
N LYS A 286 1.16 27.42 -12.53
CA LYS A 286 1.76 28.74 -12.33
C LYS A 286 1.73 29.13 -10.85
N TRP A 287 2.87 29.58 -10.35
CA TRP A 287 3.01 30.11 -9.00
C TRP A 287 3.95 31.30 -8.96
N TRP A 288 3.85 32.09 -7.90
CA TRP A 288 4.68 33.26 -7.69
C TRP A 288 5.54 33.03 -6.46
N LYS A 289 6.85 33.21 -6.59
CA LYS A 289 7.77 33.15 -5.44
C LYS A 289 8.37 34.52 -5.19
N CYS A 290 8.63 34.82 -3.93
CA CYS A 290 9.47 35.94 -3.57
C CYS A 290 10.93 35.50 -3.57
N GLU A 291 11.82 36.27 -4.20
CA GLU A 291 13.26 36.01 -4.15
C GLU A 291 13.91 36.47 -2.83
N VAL A 292 13.24 37.38 -2.12
CA VAL A 292 13.67 37.92 -0.82
C VAL A 292 13.14 37.09 0.36
N CYS A 293 11.94 36.51 0.24
CA CYS A 293 11.30 35.69 1.27
C CYS A 293 11.20 34.23 0.80
N PRO A 294 12.13 33.34 1.22
CA PRO A 294 12.25 31.98 0.69
C PRO A 294 11.00 31.11 0.87
N ASP A 295 10.21 31.39 1.91
CA ASP A 295 8.99 30.67 2.26
C ASP A 295 7.70 31.32 1.70
N CYS A 296 7.82 32.44 0.98
CA CYS A 296 6.69 33.14 0.39
C CYS A 296 6.39 32.62 -1.02
N ILE A 297 5.34 31.81 -1.12
CA ILE A 297 4.88 31.20 -2.36
C ILE A 297 3.39 31.45 -2.51
N ILE A 298 2.97 32.00 -3.64
CA ILE A 298 1.59 32.40 -3.88
C ILE A 298 1.02 31.58 -5.03
N CYS A 299 -0.20 31.06 -4.85
CA CYS A 299 -0.91 30.32 -5.88
C CYS A 299 -1.53 31.25 -6.91
N PHE A 300 -1.79 30.72 -8.10
CA PHE A 300 -2.43 31.47 -9.19
C PHE A 300 -3.71 32.18 -8.78
N ALA A 301 -4.59 31.50 -8.03
CA ALA A 301 -5.85 32.10 -7.57
C ALA A 301 -5.61 33.32 -6.66
N CYS A 302 -4.74 33.17 -5.65
CA CYS A 302 -4.43 34.27 -4.74
C CYS A 302 -3.72 35.42 -5.45
N TYR A 303 -2.84 35.13 -6.41
CA TYR A 303 -2.18 36.16 -7.21
C TYR A 303 -3.15 36.88 -8.14
N LYS A 304 -4.10 36.16 -8.76
CA LYS A 304 -5.13 36.76 -9.62
C LYS A 304 -6.07 37.67 -8.82
N ASP A 305 -6.43 37.28 -7.60
CA ASP A 305 -7.39 38.01 -6.77
C ASP A 305 -6.80 39.28 -6.13
N ARG A 306 -5.49 39.29 -5.86
CA ARG A 306 -4.83 40.38 -5.10
C ARG A 306 -3.69 41.06 -5.87
N GLY A 307 -3.32 40.55 -7.04
CA GLY A 307 -2.29 41.13 -7.89
C GLY A 307 -0.93 41.26 -7.21
N VAL A 308 -0.25 42.38 -7.47
CA VAL A 308 1.07 42.68 -6.91
C VAL A 308 1.01 42.91 -5.39
N ASP A 309 -0.16 43.22 -4.84
CA ASP A 309 -0.38 43.49 -3.41
C ASP A 309 -0.49 42.21 -2.56
N CYS A 310 -0.25 41.04 -3.15
CA CYS A 310 -0.19 39.78 -2.42
C CYS A 310 0.92 39.73 -1.37
N HIS A 311 2.02 40.47 -1.60
CA HIS A 311 3.23 40.45 -0.81
C HIS A 311 4.03 41.72 -1.08
N GLU A 312 4.70 42.26 -0.06
CA GLU A 312 5.43 43.55 -0.16
C GLU A 312 6.62 43.50 -1.14
N HIS A 313 7.22 42.33 -1.34
CA HIS A 313 8.34 42.16 -2.26
C HIS A 313 7.88 41.70 -3.65
N LYS A 314 8.64 42.10 -4.68
CA LYS A 314 8.41 41.69 -6.07
C LYS A 314 8.39 40.16 -6.19
N LEU A 315 7.32 39.67 -6.80
CA LEU A 315 7.08 38.26 -7.01
C LEU A 315 7.49 37.85 -8.43
N THR A 316 8.34 36.84 -8.54
CA THR A 316 8.75 36.26 -9.82
C THR A 316 7.78 35.13 -10.18
N GLN A 317 7.19 35.22 -11.37
CA GLN A 317 6.34 34.18 -11.91
C GLN A 317 7.21 32.99 -12.31
N ASN A 318 6.85 31.82 -11.80
CA ASN A 318 7.45 30.56 -12.20
C ASN A 318 6.36 29.68 -12.83
N GLU A 319 6.70 29.09 -13.97
CA GLU A 319 5.83 28.16 -14.68
C GLU A 319 6.53 26.80 -14.79
N HIS A 320 5.77 25.72 -14.74
CA HIS A 320 6.26 24.42 -15.17
C HIS A 320 6.36 24.43 -16.70
N LYS A 321 7.57 24.61 -17.25
CA LYS A 321 7.81 24.26 -18.65
C LYS A 321 7.70 22.74 -18.77
N LEU A 322 6.68 22.28 -19.48
CA LEU A 322 6.63 20.91 -19.99
C LEU A 322 7.89 20.74 -20.85
N ALA A 323 8.68 19.71 -20.59
CA ALA A 323 9.76 19.35 -21.50
C ALA A 323 9.12 18.96 -22.83
N GLU A 324 9.29 19.80 -23.85
CA GLU A 324 8.99 19.46 -25.24
C GLU A 324 9.91 18.29 -25.62
N ASN A 325 9.35 17.09 -25.69
CA ASN A 325 9.98 16.03 -26.46
C ASN A 325 9.70 16.32 -27.94
N ASN A 326 10.75 16.66 -28.68
CA ASN A 326 10.75 16.81 -30.12
C ASN A 326 10.09 15.59 -30.80
N SER A 327 8.87 15.74 -31.29
CA SER A 327 8.39 15.09 -32.52
C SER A 327 7.23 15.90 -33.08
N THR A 328 7.37 16.23 -34.36
CA THR A 328 6.48 17.04 -35.18
C THR A 328 5.04 16.50 -35.23
N SER A 329 4.09 17.41 -35.42
CA SER A 329 2.68 17.24 -35.81
C SER A 329 1.70 16.68 -34.76
N GLN A 330 0.86 17.56 -34.19
CA GLN A 330 -0.61 17.40 -34.07
C GLN A 330 -1.23 18.57 -33.29
N SER A 331 -1.81 19.53 -34.03
CA SER A 331 -2.56 20.68 -33.53
C SER A 331 -3.90 20.32 -32.85
N ASP A 332 -4.36 19.08 -32.96
CA ASP A 332 -5.72 18.69 -32.54
C ASP A 332 -5.77 18.09 -31.12
N ASN A 333 -4.63 17.69 -30.54
CA ASN A 333 -4.56 17.13 -29.19
C ASN A 333 -4.39 18.19 -28.08
N GLN A 334 -4.06 19.43 -28.43
CA GLN A 334 -3.81 20.50 -27.48
C GLN A 334 -5.12 21.11 -26.97
N GLU A 335 -6.11 21.30 -27.85
CA GLU A 335 -7.44 21.83 -27.52
C GLU A 335 -8.27 20.85 -26.67
N SER A 336 -8.11 19.54 -26.90
CA SER A 336 -8.79 18.48 -26.13
C SER A 336 -8.27 18.38 -24.69
N ASN A 337 -6.96 18.58 -24.50
CA ASN A 337 -6.31 18.64 -23.18
C ASN A 337 -6.67 19.93 -22.42
N GLU A 338 -6.72 21.09 -23.10
CA GLU A 338 -7.20 22.34 -22.49
C GLU A 338 -8.67 22.26 -22.08
N LYS A 339 -9.55 21.72 -22.93
CA LYS A 339 -10.97 21.50 -22.60
C LYS A 339 -11.16 20.53 -21.42
N MET A 340 -10.33 19.50 -21.30
CA MET A 340 -10.34 18.57 -20.17
C MET A 340 -9.85 19.23 -18.88
N MET A 341 -8.82 20.08 -18.96
CA MET A 341 -8.30 20.85 -17.83
C MET A 341 -9.27 21.94 -17.37
N LEU A 342 -9.96 22.63 -18.28
CA LEU A 342 -10.99 23.61 -17.95
C LEU A 342 -12.22 22.95 -17.29
N LYS A 343 -12.58 21.74 -17.72
CA LYS A 343 -13.61 20.92 -17.06
C LYS A 343 -13.18 20.47 -15.66
N LEU A 344 -11.90 20.14 -15.47
CA LEU A 344 -11.31 19.83 -14.17
C LEU A 344 -11.33 21.05 -13.24
N GLU A 345 -10.96 22.23 -13.75
CA GLU A 345 -10.99 23.51 -13.02
C GLU A 345 -12.40 23.87 -12.55
N ASN A 346 -13.39 23.72 -13.42
CA ASN A 346 -14.80 23.99 -13.09
C ASN A 346 -15.37 22.96 -12.11
N PHE A 347 -14.98 21.69 -12.22
CA PHE A 347 -15.37 20.64 -11.26
C PHE A 347 -14.75 20.89 -9.87
N LEU A 348 -13.48 21.31 -9.81
CA LEU A 348 -12.75 21.60 -8.56
C LEU A 348 -13.23 22.89 -7.89
N LYS A 349 -13.64 23.92 -8.64
CA LYS A 349 -14.32 25.11 -8.10
C LYS A 349 -15.58 24.74 -7.32
N ASN A 350 -16.38 23.79 -7.83
CA ASN A 350 -17.63 23.37 -7.18
C ASN A 350 -17.43 22.43 -5.98
N VAL A 351 -16.29 21.73 -5.89
CA VAL A 351 -15.96 20.86 -4.73
C VAL A 351 -15.41 21.65 -3.54
N SER A 352 -14.89 22.87 -3.76
CA SER A 352 -14.35 23.75 -2.71
C SER A 352 -15.37 24.16 -1.63
N GLN A 353 -16.66 23.91 -1.85
CA GLN A 353 -17.72 24.11 -0.84
C GLN A 353 -17.91 22.94 0.14
N PHE A 354 -17.25 21.80 -0.05
CA PHE A 354 -17.36 20.66 0.87
C PHE A 354 -15.99 20.11 1.25
N ARG A 355 -15.37 20.67 2.31
CA ARG A 355 -14.59 19.95 3.33
C ARG A 355 -14.02 20.91 4.38
N ASN A 356 -14.24 20.57 5.65
CA ASN A 356 -13.22 20.63 6.70
C ASN A 356 -13.71 19.81 7.91
N HIS A 357 -13.36 18.53 7.98
CA HIS A 357 -13.32 17.77 9.22
C HIS A 357 -12.18 16.73 9.11
N GLU A 358 -11.56 16.39 10.25
CA GLU A 358 -10.50 15.37 10.44
C GLU A 358 -9.02 15.77 10.45
N SER A 359 -8.66 17.04 10.68
CA SER A 359 -7.35 17.37 11.29
C SER A 359 -7.43 17.96 12.73
N HIS A 360 -8.61 17.94 13.35
CA HIS A 360 -8.85 18.59 14.65
C HIS A 360 -8.39 17.75 15.86
N GLY A 361 -8.57 16.42 15.85
CA GLY A 361 -8.44 15.59 17.06
C GLY A 361 -7.08 15.62 17.77
N LYS A 362 -5.96 15.66 17.06
CA LYS A 362 -4.60 15.64 17.67
C LYS A 362 -4.08 17.03 18.08
N LYS A 363 -4.59 18.11 17.49
CA LYS A 363 -4.26 19.50 17.89
C LYS A 363 -5.13 19.98 19.05
N MET A 364 -6.35 19.45 19.17
CA MET A 364 -7.36 19.83 20.17
C MET A 364 -6.98 19.42 21.60
N LEU A 365 -6.51 18.18 21.81
CA LEU A 365 -6.06 17.71 23.14
C LEU A 365 -4.92 18.57 23.71
N LYS A 366 -4.02 19.05 22.85
CA LYS A 366 -2.92 19.95 23.24
C LYS A 366 -3.40 21.38 23.56
N LEU A 367 -4.47 21.86 22.94
CA LEU A 367 -5.02 23.19 23.17
C LEU A 367 -5.83 23.24 24.48
N GLU A 368 -6.63 22.21 24.76
CA GLU A 368 -7.41 22.11 26.00
C GLU A 368 -6.52 22.01 27.25
N MET A 369 -5.47 21.17 27.22
CA MET A 369 -4.52 21.05 28.34
C MET A 369 -3.82 22.39 28.64
N LYS A 370 -3.42 23.13 27.59
CA LYS A 370 -2.74 24.42 27.72
C LYS A 370 -3.66 25.53 28.24
N LEU A 371 -4.90 25.58 27.78
CA LEU A 371 -5.88 26.58 28.24
C LEU A 371 -6.32 26.34 29.70
N LYS A 372 -6.49 25.07 30.12
CA LYS A 372 -6.76 24.74 31.52
C LYS A 372 -5.60 25.16 32.43
N HIS A 373 -4.36 24.88 32.02
CA HIS A 373 -3.17 25.30 32.75
C HIS A 373 -3.07 26.82 32.89
N VAL A 374 -3.27 27.59 31.81
CA VAL A 374 -3.25 29.08 31.83
C VAL A 374 -4.21 29.65 32.88
N PHE A 375 -5.40 29.05 33.01
CA PHE A 375 -6.46 29.53 33.90
C PHE A 375 -6.27 29.13 35.37
N GLN A 376 -5.57 28.01 35.61
CA GLN A 376 -5.26 27.52 36.96
C GLN A 376 -3.89 28.01 37.47
N CYS A 377 -3.04 28.52 36.57
CA CYS A 377 -1.70 28.99 36.89
C CYS A 377 -1.73 30.38 37.55
N GLN A 378 -1.49 30.45 38.86
CA GLN A 378 -1.41 31.70 39.63
C GLN A 378 -0.04 32.42 39.54
N ALA A 379 0.86 31.96 38.66
CA ALA A 379 2.17 32.60 38.48
C ALA A 379 2.02 34.09 38.11
N ALA A 380 2.52 34.97 39.00
CA ALA A 380 2.56 36.42 38.85
C ALA A 380 3.89 36.88 38.22
N SER A 381 3.99 38.16 37.84
CA SER A 381 5.17 38.77 37.22
C SER A 381 6.47 38.57 38.02
N ALA A 382 6.39 38.33 39.34
CA ALA A 382 7.54 38.08 40.21
C ALA A 382 8.11 36.65 40.13
N LYS A 383 7.34 35.65 39.65
CA LYS A 383 7.81 34.28 39.39
C LYS A 383 7.12 33.71 38.13
N PRO A 384 7.72 33.84 36.92
CA PRO A 384 7.11 33.41 35.68
C PRO A 384 6.99 31.88 35.57
N CYS A 385 5.91 31.42 34.92
CA CYS A 385 5.68 30.00 34.66
C CYS A 385 6.69 29.47 33.62
N SER A 386 7.17 28.23 33.81
CA SER A 386 8.09 27.56 32.90
C SER A 386 7.47 27.18 31.54
N ASP A 387 6.14 27.16 31.41
CA ASP A 387 5.47 26.97 30.11
C ASP A 387 5.41 28.28 29.32
N THR A 388 6.19 28.36 28.24
CA THR A 388 6.23 29.49 27.30
C THR A 388 4.87 29.78 26.67
N SER A 389 4.02 28.76 26.48
CA SER A 389 2.65 28.91 25.98
C SER A 389 1.79 29.66 27.00
N CYS A 390 1.96 29.37 28.29
CA CYS A 390 1.21 30.00 29.37
C CYS A 390 1.45 31.51 29.43
N CYS A 391 2.73 31.91 29.32
CA CYS A 391 3.14 33.31 29.28
C CYS A 391 2.60 34.05 28.05
N GLN A 392 2.59 33.42 26.87
CA GLN A 392 2.03 34.00 25.64
C GLN A 392 0.51 34.21 25.73
N PHE A 393 -0.21 33.25 26.30
CA PHE A 393 -1.66 33.39 26.51
C PHE A 393 -2.00 34.50 27.49
N LYS A 394 -1.32 34.57 28.64
CA LYS A 394 -1.54 35.65 29.62
C LYS A 394 -1.30 37.04 29.01
N LYS A 395 -0.30 37.20 28.13
CA LYS A 395 -0.06 38.45 27.39
C LYS A 395 -1.23 38.81 26.47
N LEU A 396 -1.78 37.84 25.72
CA LEU A 396 -2.94 38.06 24.85
C LEU A 396 -4.20 38.44 25.63
N PHE A 397 -4.45 37.80 26.78
CA PHE A 397 -5.57 38.15 27.66
C PHE A 397 -5.42 39.55 28.28
N ASN A 398 -4.22 39.90 28.75
CA ASN A 398 -3.97 41.23 29.31
C ASN A 398 -4.07 42.32 28.24
N HIS A 399 -3.58 42.06 27.02
CA HIS A 399 -3.77 42.94 25.88
C HIS A 399 -5.25 43.15 25.56
N ALA A 400 -6.05 42.09 25.51
CA ALA A 400 -7.48 42.21 25.21
C ALA A 400 -8.28 42.99 26.26
N LYS A 401 -7.82 42.99 27.53
CA LYS A 401 -8.44 43.79 28.60
C LYS A 401 -8.20 45.29 28.45
N SER A 402 -7.09 45.72 27.85
CA SER A 402 -6.71 47.12 27.70
C SER A 402 -6.73 47.63 26.25
N CYS A 403 -7.09 46.79 25.28
CA CYS A 403 -7.13 47.12 23.86
C CYS A 403 -8.42 47.84 23.48
N THR A 404 -8.30 49.07 22.97
CA THR A 404 -9.42 49.92 22.53
C THR A 404 -9.82 49.71 21.06
N THR A 405 -8.94 49.15 20.23
CA THR A 405 -9.21 48.86 18.80
C THR A 405 -10.08 47.61 18.59
N HIS A 406 -10.00 46.63 19.51
CA HIS A 406 -10.77 45.38 19.49
C HIS A 406 -10.74 44.63 18.13
N ILE A 407 -11.54 43.57 18.00
CA ILE A 407 -11.62 42.75 16.77
C ILE A 407 -12.23 43.54 15.61
N LYS A 408 -13.25 44.37 15.90
CA LYS A 408 -13.97 45.16 14.89
C LYS A 408 -13.09 46.26 14.28
N GLY A 409 -12.14 46.81 15.03
CA GLY A 409 -11.15 47.77 14.55
C GLY A 409 -9.84 47.13 14.04
N GLY A 410 -9.83 45.81 13.81
CA GLY A 410 -8.74 45.16 13.10
C GLY A 410 -7.54 44.69 13.93
N CYS A 411 -7.59 44.73 15.27
CA CYS A 411 -6.43 44.35 16.10
C CYS A 411 -6.08 42.85 15.96
N GLU A 412 -4.87 42.57 15.46
CA GLU A 412 -4.39 41.21 15.19
C GLU A 412 -4.24 40.35 16.46
N HIS A 413 -3.83 40.95 17.58
CA HIS A 413 -3.73 40.25 18.87
C HIS A 413 -5.11 39.85 19.41
N CYS A 414 -6.11 40.72 19.24
CA CYS A 414 -7.49 40.43 19.60
C CYS A 414 -8.13 39.40 18.65
N LYS A 415 -7.87 39.45 17.34
CA LYS A 415 -8.32 38.44 16.37
C LYS A 415 -7.73 37.06 16.69
N LYS A 416 -6.45 36.99 17.04
CA LYS A 416 -5.77 35.76 17.42
C LYS A 416 -6.36 35.16 18.71
N LEU A 417 -6.59 35.98 19.73
CA LEU A 417 -7.27 35.54 20.96
C LEU A 417 -8.69 35.03 20.66
N TRP A 418 -9.44 35.75 19.85
CA TRP A 418 -10.82 35.41 19.50
C TRP A 418 -10.94 34.10 18.73
N THR A 419 -10.03 33.86 17.79
CA THR A 419 -9.97 32.61 17.02
C THR A 419 -9.77 31.41 17.95
N ILE A 420 -8.92 31.57 18.97
CA ILE A 420 -8.65 30.51 19.95
C ILE A 420 -9.87 30.27 20.85
N LEU A 421 -10.56 31.34 21.28
CA LEU A 421 -11.78 31.24 22.10
C LEU A 421 -12.95 30.62 21.33
N ILE A 422 -13.13 30.97 20.05
CA ILE A 422 -14.15 30.34 19.18
C ILE A 422 -13.84 28.85 19.01
N SER A 423 -12.60 28.51 18.67
CA SER A 423 -12.19 27.11 18.51
C SER A 423 -12.40 26.31 19.79
N HIS A 424 -12.16 26.89 20.96
CA HIS A 424 -12.48 26.24 22.23
C HIS A 424 -13.99 26.09 22.44
N SER A 425 -14.78 27.15 22.20
CA SER A 425 -16.23 27.13 22.45
C SER A 425 -17.01 26.12 21.59
N MET A 426 -16.57 25.88 20.34
CA MET A 426 -17.22 24.93 19.42
C MET A 426 -17.04 23.47 19.85
N ASP A 427 -15.93 23.15 20.52
CA ASP A 427 -15.55 21.78 20.86
C ASP A 427 -15.66 21.46 22.38
N CYS A 428 -15.80 22.49 23.22
CA CYS A 428 -15.88 22.36 24.68
C CYS A 428 -17.18 21.69 25.13
N LYS A 429 -17.09 20.56 25.85
CA LYS A 429 -18.24 19.83 26.41
C LYS A 429 -18.54 20.15 27.88
N ASP A 430 -17.71 20.99 28.50
CA ASP A 430 -17.87 21.39 29.90
C ASP A 430 -18.99 22.45 30.01
N SER A 431 -20.00 22.15 30.83
CA SER A 431 -21.12 23.04 31.13
C SER A 431 -20.74 24.19 32.05
N GLU A 432 -19.70 24.00 32.89
CA GLU A 432 -19.19 24.97 33.87
C GLU A 432 -17.80 25.50 33.49
N CYS A 433 -17.59 25.71 32.18
CA CYS A 433 -16.29 26.14 31.65
C CYS A 433 -15.92 27.56 32.15
N ARG A 434 -14.81 27.67 32.89
CA ARG A 434 -14.32 28.95 33.47
C ARG A 434 -13.62 29.87 32.46
N ILE A 435 -13.44 29.44 31.20
CA ILE A 435 -12.80 30.26 30.17
C ILE A 435 -13.73 31.40 29.75
N GLN A 436 -13.24 32.64 29.87
CA GLN A 436 -13.98 33.85 29.53
C GLN A 436 -14.57 33.78 28.10
N HIS A 437 -15.83 34.19 27.96
CA HIS A 437 -16.64 34.18 26.73
C HIS A 437 -17.02 32.81 26.14
N CYS A 438 -16.61 31.68 26.72
CA CYS A 438 -16.96 30.34 26.21
C CYS A 438 -18.48 30.09 26.16
N SER A 439 -19.19 30.35 27.27
CA SER A 439 -20.65 30.16 27.36
C SER A 439 -21.44 31.10 26.43
N VAL A 440 -20.98 32.34 26.27
CA VAL A 440 -21.59 33.35 25.39
C VAL A 440 -21.40 32.99 23.92
N LEU A 441 -20.22 32.47 23.54
CA LEU A 441 -19.92 32.02 22.19
C LEU A 441 -20.72 30.77 21.80
N LYS A 442 -20.87 29.80 22.70
CA LYS A 442 -21.71 28.60 22.49
C LYS A 442 -23.15 28.97 22.12
N LYS A 443 -23.80 29.82 22.94
CA LYS A 443 -25.18 30.29 22.68
C LYS A 443 -25.31 31.01 21.33
N ARG A 444 -24.29 31.76 20.91
CA ARG A 444 -24.30 32.50 19.63
C ARG A 444 -24.12 31.60 18.40
N LEU A 445 -23.44 30.47 18.56
CA LEU A 445 -23.24 29.46 17.52
C LEU A 445 -24.47 28.58 17.35
N GLU A 446 -25.12 28.20 18.46
CA GLU A 446 -26.40 27.47 18.46
C GLU A 446 -27.50 28.26 17.73
N TYR A 447 -27.62 29.56 18.00
CA TYR A 447 -28.56 30.45 17.31
C TYR A 447 -28.31 30.57 15.79
N ARG A 448 -27.04 30.48 15.34
CA ARG A 448 -26.71 30.52 13.90
C ARG A 448 -27.02 29.22 13.18
N GLY A 449 -26.98 28.08 13.87
CA GLY A 449 -27.32 26.77 13.31
C GLY A 449 -28.82 26.54 13.10
N MET A 450 -29.68 27.27 13.83
CA MET A 450 -31.14 27.20 13.62
C MET A 450 -31.60 27.99 12.38
N ARG A 451 -30.91 29.07 12.02
CA ARG A 451 -31.24 29.91 10.84
C ARG A 451 -30.81 29.33 9.49
N SER A 452 -29.98 28.29 9.47
CA SER A 452 -29.51 27.62 8.25
C SER A 452 -30.32 26.37 7.88
N LYS A 453 -31.38 26.07 8.64
CA LYS A 453 -32.32 24.96 8.40
C LYS A 453 -33.76 25.44 8.12
N SER A 454 -33.95 26.75 7.96
CA SER A 454 -35.17 27.40 7.46
C SER A 454 -34.86 27.91 6.06
#